data_AF-A0A2G9TZ57-F1
#
_entry.id   AF-A0A2G9TZ57-F1
#
_cell.length_a   1.000
_cell.length_b   1.000
_cell.length_c   1.000
_cell.angle_alpha   90.00
_cell.angle_beta   90.00
_cell.angle_gamma   90.00
#
_symmetry.space_group_name_H-M   'P 1'
#
loop_
_entity.id
_entity.type
_entity.pdbx_description
1 polymer ?
#
loop_
_entity_poly.entity_id
_entity_poly.type
_entity_poly.pdbx_seq_one_letter_code
_entity_poly.pdbx_strand_id
1 'polypeptide(L)'
;MAGGYFAISAKWFWELGGYDDGLDIWGGEQYELSFKVWQCHGRMVDAPCSRVGHIYRCKYLPFKNAGVGDFISRNYRRVAEVWMDEYKHNLYKHRAGVGTADTGDISRQKAVRERLKCKSFDWFMKEVAFDQDKYYPAVEPKPSTSGELRNKGAGMCVDTQFKQAHQRFGLRKCISDDPDGGGEQVSGQCLAAEPDGSGFVFMQRCDENAPTQKWVWQVG
;
A
#
# COMPACT_ATOMS: atom_id res chain seq x y z
N MET A 1 13.07 -0.12 -4.95
CA MET A 1 12.91 0.10 -6.42
C MET A 1 11.51 -0.30 -6.87
N ALA A 2 11.06 0.18 -8.03
CA ALA A 2 9.78 -0.26 -8.61
C ALA A 2 9.79 -1.72 -9.11
N GLY A 3 10.95 -2.23 -9.56
CA GLY A 3 11.17 -3.64 -9.92
C GLY A 3 11.66 -3.84 -11.36
N GLY A 4 10.88 -3.42 -12.36
CA GLY A 4 11.13 -3.79 -13.76
C GLY A 4 12.36 -3.17 -14.44
N TYR A 5 12.96 -2.13 -13.86
CA TYR A 5 14.08 -1.40 -14.45
C TYR A 5 15.11 -1.05 -13.37
N PHE A 6 16.31 -1.61 -13.49
CA PHE A 6 17.45 -1.29 -12.66
C PHE A 6 18.74 -1.76 -13.36
N ALA A 7 19.89 -1.27 -12.88
CA ALA A 7 21.19 -1.76 -13.27
C ALA A 7 21.96 -2.18 -12.01
N ILE A 8 22.59 -3.34 -12.07
CA ILE A 8 23.39 -3.90 -10.98
C ILE A 8 24.61 -4.61 -11.58
N SER A 9 25.74 -4.59 -10.89
CA SER A 9 26.88 -5.44 -11.26
C SER A 9 26.45 -6.90 -11.22
N ALA A 10 26.69 -7.64 -12.30
CA ALA A 10 26.36 -9.07 -12.37
C ALA A 10 27.02 -9.87 -11.23
N LYS A 11 28.29 -9.55 -10.91
CA LYS A 11 29.00 -10.16 -9.78
C LYS A 11 28.28 -9.89 -8.46
N TRP A 12 27.93 -8.62 -8.20
CA TRP A 12 27.23 -8.24 -6.96
C TRP A 12 25.84 -8.89 -6.85
N PHE A 13 25.10 -8.97 -7.96
CA PHE A 13 23.79 -9.63 -7.99
C PHE A 13 23.88 -11.09 -7.54
N TRP A 14 24.88 -11.83 -8.00
CA TRP A 14 25.08 -13.23 -7.59
C TRP A 14 25.69 -13.37 -6.20
N GLU A 15 26.49 -12.41 -5.72
CA GLU A 15 26.95 -12.37 -4.33
C GLU A 15 25.78 -12.21 -3.34
N LEU A 16 24.77 -11.42 -3.71
CA LEU A 16 23.49 -11.31 -3.00
C LEU A 16 22.60 -12.58 -3.12
N GLY A 17 23.00 -13.55 -3.95
CA GLY A 17 22.24 -14.77 -4.20
C GLY A 17 21.11 -14.62 -5.22
N GLY A 18 21.09 -13.53 -6.01
CA GLY A 18 20.05 -13.25 -7.00
C GLY A 18 18.66 -13.02 -6.38
N TYR A 19 17.62 -13.28 -7.16
CA TYR A 19 16.25 -13.35 -6.65
C TYR A 19 16.00 -14.69 -5.94
N ASP A 20 15.07 -14.69 -5.00
CA ASP A 20 14.55 -15.93 -4.42
C ASP A 20 13.86 -16.76 -5.51
N ASP A 21 14.45 -17.93 -5.76
CA ASP A 21 14.03 -18.94 -6.71
C ASP A 21 12.65 -19.57 -6.36
N GLY A 22 12.16 -19.34 -5.14
CA GLY A 22 10.81 -19.71 -4.73
C GLY A 22 9.73 -18.64 -4.97
N LEU A 23 10.06 -17.49 -5.56
CA LEU A 23 9.08 -16.48 -5.95
C LEU A 23 8.41 -16.85 -7.28
N ASP A 24 7.08 -16.87 -7.27
CA ASP A 24 6.29 -17.22 -8.45
C ASP A 24 5.83 -15.98 -9.22
N ILE A 25 5.97 -16.00 -10.55
CA ILE A 25 5.33 -15.11 -11.54
C ILE A 25 5.59 -13.61 -11.32
N TRP A 26 4.97 -13.01 -10.31
CA TRP A 26 5.05 -11.57 -10.02
C TRP A 26 4.76 -11.25 -8.56
N GLY A 27 5.44 -10.22 -8.06
CA GLY A 27 5.20 -9.60 -6.77
C GLY A 27 6.16 -10.12 -5.71
N GLY A 28 6.87 -9.20 -5.05
CA GLY A 28 7.77 -9.51 -3.94
C GLY A 28 9.23 -9.31 -4.30
N GLU A 29 9.61 -9.58 -5.55
CA GLU A 29 10.99 -9.53 -6.05
C GLU A 29 11.61 -8.14 -5.88
N GLN A 30 10.82 -7.08 -6.07
CA GLN A 30 11.27 -5.70 -5.93
C GLN A 30 11.58 -5.35 -4.48
N TYR A 31 10.82 -5.91 -3.52
CA TYR A 31 11.06 -5.70 -2.09
C TYR A 31 12.26 -6.53 -1.65
N GLU A 32 12.32 -7.80 -2.04
CA GLU A 32 13.39 -8.71 -1.71
C GLU A 32 14.76 -8.14 -2.09
N LEU A 33 14.93 -7.74 -3.36
CA LEU A 33 16.19 -7.20 -3.83
C LEU A 33 16.50 -5.84 -3.19
N SER A 34 15.48 -5.01 -2.92
CA SER A 34 15.69 -3.74 -2.21
C SER A 34 16.21 -3.96 -0.80
N PHE A 35 15.62 -4.92 -0.07
CA PHE A 35 16.03 -5.27 1.29
C PHE A 35 17.42 -5.90 1.30
N LYS A 36 17.72 -6.82 0.38
CA LYS A 36 19.07 -7.39 0.18
C LYS A 36 20.11 -6.29 0.00
N VAL A 37 19.89 -5.39 -0.97
CA VAL A 37 20.87 -4.33 -1.27
C VAL A 37 21.13 -3.44 -0.06
N TRP A 38 20.09 -2.96 0.62
CA TRP A 38 20.28 -2.03 1.74
C TRP A 38 20.79 -2.71 3.03
N GLN A 39 20.19 -3.83 3.43
CA GLN A 39 20.58 -4.51 4.66
C GLN A 39 21.95 -5.17 4.52
N CYS A 40 22.34 -5.61 3.32
CA CYS A 40 23.61 -6.30 3.06
C CYS A 40 24.67 -5.36 2.44
N HIS A 41 24.80 -4.16 3.01
CA HIS A 41 25.93 -3.23 2.79
C HIS A 41 26.05 -2.58 1.41
N GLY A 42 25.01 -2.69 0.58
CA GLY A 42 24.91 -1.98 -0.70
C GLY A 42 24.14 -0.66 -0.58
N ARG A 43 23.88 -0.05 -1.75
CA ARG A 43 23.08 1.17 -1.87
C ARG A 43 22.21 1.10 -3.11
N MET A 44 21.03 1.70 -3.02
CA MET A 44 20.12 1.90 -4.14
C MET A 44 19.96 3.39 -4.39
N VAL A 45 19.95 3.80 -5.66
CA VAL A 45 19.75 5.20 -6.07
C VAL A 45 18.87 5.24 -7.30
N ASP A 46 17.99 6.23 -7.37
CA ASP A 46 17.36 6.65 -8.61
C ASP A 46 18.27 7.70 -9.28
N ALA A 47 18.63 7.47 -10.54
CA ALA A 47 19.51 8.36 -11.30
C ALA A 47 18.68 9.31 -12.19
N PRO A 48 18.49 10.60 -11.82
CA PRO A 48 17.52 11.48 -12.50
C PRO A 48 17.82 11.72 -13.99
N CYS A 49 19.09 11.59 -14.39
CA CYS A 49 19.55 11.72 -15.76
C CYS A 49 19.27 10.49 -16.63
N SER A 50 18.95 9.33 -16.03
CA SER A 50 18.56 8.13 -16.75
C SER A 50 17.04 7.98 -16.69
N ARG A 51 16.38 8.07 -17.86
CA ARG A 51 14.92 8.10 -17.95
C ARG A 51 14.44 7.03 -18.92
N VAL A 52 13.51 6.19 -18.46
CA VAL A 52 12.88 5.12 -19.26
C VAL A 52 11.38 5.30 -19.19
N GLY A 53 10.71 5.30 -20.35
CA GLY A 53 9.25 5.30 -20.43
C GLY A 53 8.69 3.90 -20.23
N HIS A 54 7.75 3.74 -19.30
CA HIS A 54 7.01 2.48 -19.07
C HIS A 54 5.52 2.71 -19.33
N ILE A 55 4.92 1.84 -20.15
CA ILE A 55 3.49 1.89 -20.45
C ILE A 55 2.74 1.10 -19.38
N TYR A 56 2.07 1.82 -18.48
CA TYR A 56 1.17 1.20 -17.51
C TYR A 56 -0.07 0.65 -18.21
N ARG A 57 -0.48 -0.56 -17.83
CA ARG A 57 -1.67 -1.22 -18.36
C ARG A 57 -2.93 -0.54 -17.81
N CYS A 58 -3.90 -0.23 -18.68
CA CYS A 58 -5.08 0.55 -18.29
C CYS A 58 -6.21 -0.25 -17.61
N LYS A 59 -6.28 -1.59 -17.71
CA LYS A 59 -7.37 -2.35 -17.07
C LYS A 59 -7.25 -3.88 -16.96
N TYR A 60 -6.45 -4.56 -17.80
CA TYR A 60 -6.40 -6.03 -17.82
C TYR A 60 -4.98 -6.60 -17.89
N LEU A 61 -4.73 -7.64 -17.09
CA LEU A 61 -3.66 -8.59 -17.33
C LEU A 61 -4.07 -9.42 -18.57
N PRO A 62 -3.33 -9.37 -19.69
CA PRO A 62 -3.71 -10.06 -20.92
C PRO A 62 -3.50 -11.58 -20.85
N PHE A 63 -3.10 -12.10 -19.69
CA PHE A 63 -2.77 -13.49 -19.46
C PHE A 63 -3.77 -14.08 -18.47
N LYS A 64 -4.14 -15.35 -18.70
CA LYS A 64 -5.02 -16.09 -17.79
C LYS A 64 -4.31 -16.30 -16.45
N ASN A 65 -5.08 -16.39 -15.37
CA ASN A 65 -4.56 -16.83 -14.07
C ASN A 65 -3.80 -18.14 -14.27
N ALA A 66 -2.54 -18.20 -13.82
CA ALA A 66 -1.66 -19.34 -14.03
C ALA A 66 -2.10 -20.61 -13.29
N GLY A 67 -3.20 -20.57 -12.53
CA GLY A 67 -3.71 -21.72 -11.76
C GLY A 67 -2.88 -22.04 -10.51
N VAL A 68 -1.93 -21.19 -10.12
CA VAL A 68 -0.97 -21.39 -9.02
C VAL A 68 -1.52 -20.92 -7.65
N GLY A 69 -2.81 -20.61 -7.57
CA GLY A 69 -3.41 -20.06 -6.34
C GLY A 69 -2.96 -18.63 -6.04
N ASP A 70 -3.01 -18.22 -4.76
CA ASP A 70 -2.59 -16.89 -4.31
C ASP A 70 -1.07 -16.81 -4.12
N PHE A 71 -0.37 -16.81 -5.24
CA PHE A 71 1.09 -16.70 -5.26
C PHE A 71 1.60 -15.35 -4.75
N ILE A 72 0.80 -14.28 -4.85
CA ILE A 72 1.20 -12.94 -4.37
C ILE A 72 1.35 -12.96 -2.85
N SER A 73 0.36 -13.51 -2.13
CA SER A 73 0.45 -13.63 -0.67
C SER A 73 1.60 -14.55 -0.25
N ARG A 74 1.82 -15.66 -0.96
CA ARG A 74 2.99 -16.54 -0.74
C ARG A 74 4.30 -15.79 -0.91
N ASN A 75 4.49 -15.08 -2.01
CA ASN A 75 5.71 -14.33 -2.29
C ASN A 75 5.98 -13.26 -1.23
N TYR A 76 4.96 -12.46 -0.88
CA TYR A 76 5.11 -11.46 0.18
C TYR A 76 5.43 -12.09 1.53
N ARG A 77 4.84 -13.24 1.85
CA ARG A 77 5.17 -13.95 3.09
C ARG A 77 6.62 -14.46 3.09
N ARG A 78 7.10 -15.04 1.98
CA ARG A 78 8.51 -15.48 1.84
C ARG A 78 9.47 -14.32 2.10
N VAL A 79 9.23 -13.16 1.48
CA VAL A 79 10.05 -11.96 1.69
C VAL A 79 9.96 -11.48 3.14
N ALA A 80 8.76 -11.42 3.71
CA ALA A 80 8.54 -10.94 5.08
C ALA A 80 9.23 -11.82 6.13
N GLU A 81 9.12 -13.15 6.01
CA GLU A 81 9.73 -14.10 6.94
C GLU A 81 11.26 -14.09 6.92
N VAL A 82 11.87 -13.71 5.80
CA VAL A 82 13.33 -13.67 5.66
C VAL A 82 13.89 -12.28 6.00
N TRP A 83 13.22 -11.20 5.61
CA TRP A 83 13.83 -9.87 5.56
C TRP A 83 13.19 -8.82 6.48
N MET A 84 11.97 -9.02 6.98
CA MET A 84 11.22 -7.98 7.72
C MET A 84 11.26 -8.11 9.24
N ASP A 85 11.89 -9.14 9.80
CA ASP A 85 11.97 -9.38 11.25
C ASP A 85 10.58 -9.27 11.92
N GLU A 86 10.46 -8.57 13.05
CA GLU A 86 9.21 -8.36 13.78
C GLU A 86 8.17 -7.52 13.00
N TYR A 87 8.61 -6.72 12.01
CA TYR A 87 7.72 -5.83 11.25
C TYR A 87 6.75 -6.62 10.35
N LYS A 88 7.03 -7.90 10.08
CA LYS A 88 6.11 -8.81 9.37
C LYS A 88 4.74 -8.92 10.07
N HIS A 89 4.69 -8.78 11.39
CA HIS A 89 3.42 -8.84 12.13
C HIS A 89 2.45 -7.72 11.75
N ASN A 90 2.97 -6.54 11.41
CA ASN A 90 2.13 -5.44 10.92
C ASN A 90 1.54 -5.78 9.55
N LEU A 91 2.34 -6.38 8.66
CA LEU A 91 1.85 -6.86 7.37
C LEU A 91 0.73 -7.91 7.54
N TYR A 92 0.90 -8.85 8.46
CA TYR A 92 -0.09 -9.93 8.69
C TYR A 92 -1.40 -9.41 9.27
N LYS A 93 -1.35 -8.37 10.11
CA LYS A 93 -2.56 -7.70 10.62
C LYS A 93 -3.36 -7.02 9.51
N HIS A 94 -2.69 -6.34 8.59
CA HIS A 94 -3.36 -5.63 7.50
C HIS A 94 -3.78 -6.54 6.33
N ARG A 95 -3.04 -7.63 6.11
CA ARG A 95 -3.34 -8.63 5.08
C ARG A 95 -3.27 -10.04 5.67
N ALA A 96 -4.38 -10.48 6.25
CA ALA A 96 -4.50 -11.80 6.85
C ALA A 96 -4.10 -12.96 5.89
N GLY A 97 -4.42 -12.84 4.59
CA GLY A 97 -4.04 -13.83 3.57
C GLY A 97 -2.51 -14.02 3.43
N VAL A 98 -1.72 -12.98 3.65
CA VAL A 98 -0.25 -13.10 3.69
C VAL A 98 0.18 -13.86 4.93
N GLY A 99 -0.47 -13.64 6.08
CA GLY A 99 -0.14 -14.31 7.33
C GLY A 99 -0.49 -15.80 7.38
N THR A 100 -1.34 -16.31 6.47
CA THR A 100 -1.75 -17.71 6.38
C THR A 100 -1.15 -18.47 5.19
N ALA A 101 -0.57 -17.79 4.21
CA ALA A 101 0.01 -18.40 3.02
C ALA A 101 1.17 -19.37 3.34
N ASP A 102 1.29 -20.51 2.68
CA ASP A 102 2.45 -21.38 2.86
C ASP A 102 3.69 -20.75 2.20
N THR A 103 4.77 -20.54 2.95
CA THR A 103 6.02 -20.04 2.37
C THR A 103 6.71 -21.09 1.52
N GLY A 104 6.51 -22.38 1.79
CA GLY A 104 7.45 -23.43 1.39
C GLY A 104 8.80 -23.27 2.09
N ASP A 105 9.85 -23.90 1.55
CA ASP A 105 11.19 -23.81 2.13
C ASP A 105 11.86 -22.45 1.85
N ILE A 106 12.30 -21.79 2.93
CA ILE A 106 13.02 -20.51 2.92
C ILE A 106 14.41 -20.61 3.56
N SER A 107 14.88 -21.83 3.86
CA SER A 107 16.15 -22.08 4.56
C SER A 107 17.34 -21.50 3.79
N ARG A 108 17.36 -21.66 2.46
CA ARG A 108 18.38 -21.06 1.59
C ARG A 108 18.43 -19.54 1.71
N GLN A 109 17.27 -18.88 1.73
CA GLN A 109 17.19 -17.43 1.80
C GLN A 109 17.63 -16.89 3.17
N LYS A 110 17.26 -17.57 4.25
CA LYS A 110 17.77 -17.26 5.61
C LYS A 110 19.29 -17.42 5.69
N ALA A 111 19.84 -18.50 5.13
CA ALA A 111 21.28 -18.74 5.10
C ALA A 111 22.05 -17.66 4.32
N VAL A 112 21.48 -17.10 3.25
CA VAL A 112 22.08 -15.96 2.53
C VAL A 112 22.18 -14.75 3.44
N ARG A 113 21.10 -14.40 4.15
CA ARG A 113 21.07 -13.25 5.08
C ARG A 113 22.10 -13.40 6.21
N GLU A 114 22.19 -14.60 6.78
CA GLU A 114 23.18 -14.93 7.81
C GLU A 114 24.62 -14.85 7.29
N ARG A 115 24.90 -15.48 6.14
CA ARG A 115 26.23 -15.49 5.51
C ARG A 115 26.75 -14.08 5.21
N LEU A 116 25.88 -13.21 4.69
CA LEU A 116 26.24 -11.84 4.33
C LEU A 116 26.27 -10.88 5.54
N LYS A 117 25.91 -11.37 6.74
CA LYS A 117 25.85 -10.58 7.97
C LYS A 117 25.07 -9.29 7.77
N CYS A 118 23.88 -9.41 7.18
CA CYS A 118 23.05 -8.27 6.86
C CYS A 118 22.53 -7.61 8.15
N LYS A 119 22.27 -6.31 8.08
CA LYS A 119 21.68 -5.52 9.17
C LYS A 119 20.23 -5.95 9.41
N SER A 120 19.68 -5.56 10.55
CA SER A 120 18.27 -5.81 10.87
C SER A 120 17.33 -4.97 10.00
N PHE A 121 16.08 -5.38 9.92
CA PHE A 121 15.04 -4.58 9.29
C PHE A 121 14.72 -3.31 10.10
N ASP A 122 14.89 -3.36 11.41
CA ASP A 122 14.77 -2.18 12.28
C ASP A 122 15.76 -1.08 11.89
N TRP A 123 17.01 -1.44 11.60
CA TRP A 123 17.99 -0.50 11.06
C TRP A 123 17.55 0.08 9.71
N PHE A 124 17.00 -0.77 8.83
CA PHE A 124 16.51 -0.31 7.53
C PHE A 124 15.38 0.72 7.69
N MET A 125 14.42 0.47 8.55
CA MET A 125 13.30 1.38 8.81
C MET A 125 13.75 2.70 9.44
N LYS A 126 14.75 2.68 10.33
CA LYS A 126 15.23 3.90 11.02
C LYS A 126 16.21 4.73 10.21
N GLU A 127 17.06 4.11 9.41
CA GLU A 127 18.18 4.78 8.74
C GLU A 127 17.95 4.98 7.24
N VAL A 128 17.18 4.10 6.59
CA VAL A 128 16.96 4.13 5.13
C VAL A 128 15.53 4.58 4.80
N ALA A 129 14.53 4.00 5.44
CA ALA A 129 13.10 4.26 5.20
C ALA A 129 12.45 5.04 6.35
N PHE A 130 13.18 6.02 6.90
CA PHE A 130 12.79 6.78 8.10
C PHE A 130 11.50 7.60 7.95
N ASP A 131 11.13 7.94 6.71
CA ASP A 131 9.96 8.70 6.36
C ASP A 131 8.73 7.82 6.04
N GLN A 132 8.89 6.50 6.04
CA GLN A 132 7.80 5.56 5.74
C GLN A 132 6.63 5.70 6.73
N ASP A 133 6.91 5.75 8.03
CA ASP A 133 5.88 5.83 9.08
C ASP A 133 5.13 7.17 9.09
N LYS A 134 5.68 8.22 8.46
CA LYS A 134 5.00 9.51 8.32
C LYS A 134 3.75 9.39 7.44
N TYR A 135 3.83 8.62 6.36
CA TYR A 135 2.75 8.49 5.36
C TYR A 135 1.99 7.17 5.50
N TYR A 136 2.65 6.11 5.96
CA TYR A 136 2.09 4.77 6.09
C TYR A 136 2.47 4.18 7.45
N PRO A 137 1.94 4.72 8.56
CA PRO A 137 2.29 4.26 9.89
C PRO A 137 1.88 2.80 10.08
N ALA A 138 2.76 2.02 10.74
CA ALA A 138 2.46 0.63 11.07
C ALA A 138 1.19 0.42 11.91
N VAL A 139 0.78 1.44 12.67
CA VAL A 139 -0.49 1.51 13.38
C VAL A 139 -1.16 2.82 13.00
N GLU A 140 -2.28 2.74 12.28
CA GLU A 140 -3.03 3.93 11.92
C GLU A 140 -3.55 4.64 13.18
N PRO A 141 -3.44 5.98 13.24
CA PRO A 141 -4.00 6.74 14.34
C PRO A 141 -5.52 6.54 14.41
N LYS A 142 -6.06 6.53 15.64
CA LYS A 142 -7.50 6.39 15.81
C LYS A 142 -8.21 7.56 15.12
N PRO A 143 -9.25 7.29 14.31
CA PRO A 143 -10.03 8.36 13.69
C PRO A 143 -10.67 9.21 14.79
N SER A 144 -10.74 10.53 14.58
CA SER A 144 -11.40 11.44 15.53
C SER A 144 -12.90 11.13 15.66
N THR A 145 -13.51 10.66 14.58
CA THR A 145 -14.89 10.17 14.55
C THR A 145 -15.05 9.21 13.37
N SER A 146 -15.99 8.27 13.47
CA SER A 146 -16.37 7.36 12.40
C SER A 146 -17.87 7.08 12.47
N GLY A 147 -18.50 6.92 11.31
CA GLY A 147 -19.93 6.68 11.19
C GLY A 147 -20.53 7.39 9.98
N GLU A 148 -21.85 7.45 9.95
CA GLU A 148 -22.60 8.17 8.92
C GLU A 148 -22.63 9.68 9.20
N LEU A 149 -22.50 10.48 8.14
CA LEU A 149 -22.59 11.94 8.24
C LEU A 149 -24.04 12.37 8.00
N ARG A 150 -24.83 12.43 9.09
CA ARG A 150 -26.25 12.78 9.06
C ARG A 150 -26.47 14.29 9.20
N ASN A 151 -27.18 14.89 8.25
CA ASN A 151 -27.67 16.27 8.36
C ASN A 151 -28.90 16.33 9.27
N LYS A 152 -28.79 17.02 10.41
CA LYS A 152 -29.87 17.13 11.42
C LYS A 152 -31.14 17.80 10.89
N GLY A 153 -31.03 18.77 10.00
CA GLY A 153 -32.19 19.51 9.46
C GLY A 153 -32.96 18.71 8.41
N ALA A 154 -32.25 17.97 7.57
CA ALA A 154 -32.84 17.17 6.51
C ALA A 154 -33.21 15.74 6.93
N GLY A 155 -32.65 15.23 8.05
CA GLY A 155 -32.82 13.83 8.45
C GLY A 155 -32.21 12.84 7.46
N MET A 156 -31.26 13.28 6.63
CA MET A 156 -30.63 12.50 5.56
C MET A 156 -29.12 12.47 5.74
N CYS A 157 -28.47 11.45 5.19
CA CYS A 157 -27.03 11.24 5.26
C CYS A 157 -26.33 11.60 3.95
N VAL A 158 -25.09 12.04 4.06
CA VAL A 158 -24.20 12.20 2.90
C VAL A 158 -23.95 10.84 2.26
N ASP A 159 -24.22 10.73 0.97
CA ASP A 159 -24.07 9.50 0.21
C ASP A 159 -23.46 9.79 -1.16
N THR A 160 -22.36 9.10 -1.47
CA THR A 160 -21.59 9.29 -2.70
C THR A 160 -22.21 8.60 -3.91
N GLN A 161 -23.12 7.65 -3.71
CA GLN A 161 -23.84 6.91 -4.75
C GLN A 161 -22.91 6.23 -5.77
N PHE A 162 -21.72 5.77 -5.37
CA PHE A 162 -20.73 5.16 -6.28
C PHE A 162 -20.25 6.08 -7.40
N LYS A 163 -20.41 7.39 -7.19
CA LYS A 163 -19.94 8.40 -8.12
C LYS A 163 -18.41 8.46 -8.12
N GLN A 164 -17.86 8.73 -9.29
CA GLN A 164 -16.42 8.82 -9.49
C GLN A 164 -15.85 10.13 -8.93
N ALA A 165 -14.52 10.22 -8.86
CA ALA A 165 -13.84 11.44 -8.42
C ALA A 165 -14.36 12.67 -9.18
N HIS A 166 -14.51 13.80 -8.48
CA HIS A 166 -15.01 15.08 -8.98
C HIS A 166 -16.49 15.10 -9.39
N GLN A 167 -17.22 13.99 -9.23
CA GLN A 167 -18.66 14.00 -9.43
C GLN A 167 -19.36 14.49 -8.16
N ARG A 168 -20.36 15.36 -8.36
CA ARG A 168 -21.19 15.87 -7.27
C ARG A 168 -22.06 14.76 -6.71
N PHE A 169 -21.99 14.56 -5.41
CA PHE A 169 -22.87 13.67 -4.67
C PHE A 169 -23.87 14.49 -3.84
N GLY A 170 -24.75 13.81 -3.08
CA GLY A 170 -25.82 14.49 -2.36
C GLY A 170 -26.22 13.78 -1.08
N LEU A 171 -27.44 14.08 -0.63
CA LEU A 171 -28.05 13.45 0.53
C LEU A 171 -28.95 12.29 0.10
N ARG A 172 -28.97 11.21 0.88
CA ARG A 172 -29.89 10.07 0.77
C ARG A 172 -30.39 9.68 2.16
N LYS A 173 -31.43 8.85 2.24
CA LYS A 173 -31.75 8.13 3.48
C LYS A 173 -30.49 7.46 4.03
N CYS A 174 -30.34 7.54 5.35
CA CYS A 174 -29.23 6.93 6.06
C CYS A 174 -29.30 5.40 5.93
N ILE A 175 -28.16 4.72 5.76
CA ILE A 175 -28.14 3.26 5.61
C ILE A 175 -28.63 2.59 6.90
N SER A 176 -28.43 3.22 8.05
CA SER A 176 -28.99 2.77 9.32
C SER A 176 -30.53 2.73 9.34
N ASP A 177 -31.16 3.60 8.55
CA ASP A 177 -32.62 3.80 8.53
C ASP A 177 -33.28 3.04 7.36
N ASP A 178 -32.51 2.72 6.32
CA ASP A 178 -32.95 1.98 5.13
C ASP A 178 -31.82 1.07 4.59
N PRO A 179 -31.57 -0.09 5.25
CA PRO A 179 -30.45 -0.97 4.90
C PRO A 179 -30.55 -1.55 3.48
N ASP A 180 -31.77 -1.73 2.97
CA ASP A 180 -32.04 -2.29 1.65
C ASP A 180 -31.97 -1.22 0.54
N GLY A 181 -31.96 0.07 0.90
CA GLY A 181 -31.94 1.19 -0.04
C GLY A 181 -30.62 1.39 -0.80
N GLY A 182 -29.55 0.71 -0.37
CA GLY A 182 -28.21 0.78 -0.96
C GLY A 182 -27.56 2.17 -0.90
N GLY A 183 -26.29 2.27 -1.32
CA GLY A 183 -25.54 3.52 -1.31
C GLY A 183 -24.08 3.35 -0.91
N GLU A 184 -23.35 4.45 -0.89
CA GLU A 184 -21.94 4.48 -0.48
C GLU A 184 -21.71 5.68 0.46
N GLN A 185 -21.74 5.40 1.77
CA GLN A 185 -21.48 6.38 2.83
C GLN A 185 -20.04 6.31 3.38
N VAL A 186 -19.27 5.32 2.94
CA VAL A 186 -17.84 5.18 3.22
C VAL A 186 -17.14 4.97 1.88
N SER A 187 -16.19 5.85 1.56
CA SER A 187 -15.43 5.81 0.31
C SER A 187 -13.94 5.71 0.59
N GLY A 188 -13.17 5.12 -0.33
CA GLY A 188 -11.69 5.13 -0.30
C GLY A 188 -11.07 6.46 -0.76
N GLN A 189 -11.89 7.48 -0.97
CA GLN A 189 -11.52 8.82 -1.39
C GLN A 189 -11.73 9.83 -0.25
N CYS A 190 -11.15 11.01 -0.38
CA CYS A 190 -11.31 12.09 0.60
C CYS A 190 -12.34 13.12 0.13
N LEU A 191 -13.09 13.63 1.10
CA LEU A 191 -14.01 14.74 0.91
C LEU A 191 -13.23 16.03 0.65
N ALA A 192 -13.52 16.72 -0.45
CA ALA A 192 -12.89 17.96 -0.85
C ALA A 192 -13.94 19.06 -1.11
N ALA A 193 -13.65 20.29 -0.70
CA ALA A 193 -14.43 21.47 -1.03
C ALA A 193 -14.05 22.05 -2.41
N GLU A 194 -15.00 22.63 -3.13
CA GLU A 194 -14.73 23.37 -4.38
C GLU A 194 -13.84 24.60 -4.09
N PRO A 195 -12.70 24.77 -4.81
CA PRO A 195 -11.76 25.87 -4.56
C PRO A 195 -12.33 27.27 -4.84
N ASP A 196 -13.40 27.37 -5.63
CA ASP A 196 -14.03 28.63 -6.03
C ASP A 196 -14.95 29.23 -4.94
N GLY A 197 -15.13 28.52 -3.82
CA GLY A 197 -15.96 28.96 -2.70
C GLY A 197 -17.46 28.82 -2.94
N SER A 198 -17.87 28.06 -3.97
CA SER A 198 -19.29 27.76 -4.26
C SER A 198 -20.03 27.02 -3.12
N GLY A 199 -19.27 26.45 -2.19
CA GLY A 199 -19.79 25.68 -1.06
C GLY A 199 -20.11 24.22 -1.39
N PHE A 200 -19.80 23.74 -2.60
CA PHE A 200 -19.98 22.33 -2.95
C PHE A 200 -18.83 21.46 -2.45
N VAL A 201 -19.17 20.19 -2.20
CA VAL A 201 -18.22 19.15 -1.82
C VAL A 201 -18.27 17.99 -2.82
N PHE A 202 -17.11 17.36 -3.06
CA PHE A 202 -16.95 16.24 -3.96
C PHE A 202 -15.90 15.26 -3.42
N MET A 203 -15.87 14.05 -3.96
CA MET A 203 -14.86 13.06 -3.62
C MET A 203 -13.64 13.22 -4.54
N GLN A 204 -12.45 13.19 -3.96
CA GLN A 204 -11.18 13.26 -4.70
C GLN A 204 -10.16 12.31 -4.08
N ARG A 205 -9.11 11.97 -4.84
CA ARG A 205 -7.93 11.32 -4.26
C ARG A 205 -7.43 12.11 -3.05
N CYS A 206 -7.20 11.40 -1.95
CA CYS A 206 -6.65 11.97 -0.73
C CYS A 206 -5.28 12.60 -0.97
N ASP A 207 -5.11 13.84 -0.53
CA ASP A 207 -3.88 14.61 -0.58
C ASP A 207 -3.71 15.38 0.72
N GLU A 208 -2.69 15.02 1.50
CA GLU A 208 -2.40 15.63 2.80
C GLU A 208 -2.04 17.12 2.69
N ASN A 209 -1.57 17.57 1.52
CA ASN A 209 -1.19 18.96 1.28
C ASN A 209 -2.36 19.79 0.74
N ALA A 210 -3.49 19.17 0.39
CA ALA A 210 -4.65 19.88 -0.14
C ALA A 210 -5.37 20.65 1.00
N PRO A 211 -5.41 22.00 0.96
CA PRO A 211 -6.12 22.78 1.97
C PRO A 211 -7.64 22.53 1.91
N THR A 212 -8.16 22.17 0.73
CA THR A 212 -9.59 21.87 0.49
C THR A 212 -10.05 20.54 1.09
N GLN A 213 -9.13 19.72 1.62
CA GLN A 213 -9.43 18.43 2.24
C GLN A 213 -9.26 18.46 3.78
N LYS A 214 -9.09 19.65 4.37
CA LYS A 214 -8.94 19.80 5.82
C LYS A 214 -10.29 20.07 6.48
N TRP A 215 -10.69 19.18 7.38
CA TRP A 215 -11.97 19.23 8.08
C TRP A 215 -11.76 19.31 9.58
N VAL A 216 -12.63 20.06 10.27
CA VAL A 216 -12.70 20.12 11.73
C VAL A 216 -14.13 19.79 12.15
N TRP A 217 -14.28 18.75 12.95
CA TRP A 217 -15.56 18.42 13.57
C TRP A 217 -15.67 19.11 14.93
N GLN A 218 -16.57 20.07 15.04
CA GLN A 218 -16.86 20.75 16.31
C GLN A 218 -18.05 20.07 16.98
N VAL A 219 -17.87 19.58 18.19
CA VAL A 219 -18.96 19.05 19.02
C VAL A 219 -19.68 20.24 19.65
N GLY A 220 -20.81 20.62 19.05
CA GLY A 220 -21.74 21.62 19.59
C GLY A 220 -22.88 21.01 20.38
#